data_AF-A0A8T8TAV6-F1
#
_entry.id   AF-A0A8T8TAV6-F1
#
_cell.length_a   1.000
_cell.length_b   1.000
_cell.length_c   1.000
_cell.angle_alpha   90.00
_cell.angle_beta   90.00
_cell.angle_gamma   90.00
#
_symmetry.space_group_name_H-M   'P 1'
#
loop_
_entity.id
_entity.type
_entity.pdbx_description
1 polymer ?
#
loop_
_entity_poly.entity_id
_entity_poly.type
_entity_poly.pdbx_seq_one_letter_code
_entity_poly.pdbx_strand_id
1 'polypeptide(L)'
;MPFADGDGEQLAAALTTANNNITFINSRFLASPARRAKHPDGFGSVLVLCEDPDAKARALDRGQLGYKNQSRTVAEYRAALRLQQCGHCQQFGHVARHCRRSPVCRLCAGKHPTTNHPPCTPCKDSNFSSCAQHSLKCANCAEAHKADDELCEHRLAWRDALANNDVYAYAPPSDLPSGSANSARRQDPRTSHQVRHDMQHLYQTF
;
A
#
# COMPACT_ATOMS: atom_id res chain seq x y z
N MET A 1 13.05 -0.73 -7.45
CA MET A 1 13.51 -1.60 -8.55
C MET A 1 12.41 -1.60 -9.59
N PRO A 2 12.67 -1.16 -10.84
CA PRO A 2 11.70 -1.37 -11.91
C PRO A 2 11.55 -2.88 -12.09
N PHE A 3 10.31 -3.32 -12.28
CA PHE A 3 9.90 -4.72 -12.12
C PHE A 3 10.72 -5.63 -13.04
N ALA A 4 11.39 -6.63 -12.45
CA ALA A 4 12.38 -7.49 -13.11
C ALA A 4 11.86 -8.17 -14.40
N ASP A 5 12.79 -8.36 -15.34
CA ASP A 5 12.63 -8.84 -16.71
C ASP A 5 11.84 -10.17 -16.77
N GLY A 6 10.62 -10.10 -17.31
CA GLY A 6 9.75 -11.27 -17.56
C GLY A 6 8.26 -10.93 -17.67
N ASP A 7 7.59 -11.48 -18.71
CA ASP A 7 6.17 -11.38 -19.13
C ASP A 7 5.55 -9.97 -19.33
N GLY A 8 6.17 -8.93 -18.78
CA GLY A 8 5.61 -7.58 -18.69
C GLY A 8 6.09 -6.58 -19.74
N GLU A 9 7.33 -6.71 -20.21
CA GLU A 9 7.94 -5.74 -21.12
C GLU A 9 7.35 -5.80 -22.53
N GLN A 10 7.13 -7.03 -23.04
CA GLN A 10 6.47 -7.24 -24.34
C GLN A 10 5.04 -6.69 -24.34
N LEU A 11 4.36 -6.75 -23.19
CA LEU A 11 3.02 -6.20 -23.03
C LEU A 11 3.07 -4.66 -22.95
N ALA A 12 4.02 -4.07 -22.24
CA ALA A 12 4.20 -2.61 -22.19
C ALA A 12 4.51 -2.03 -23.58
N ALA A 13 5.38 -2.70 -24.36
CA ALA A 13 5.67 -2.31 -25.74
C ALA A 13 4.43 -2.43 -26.66
N ALA A 14 3.68 -3.53 -26.54
CA ALA A 14 2.44 -3.72 -27.31
C ALA A 14 1.35 -2.71 -26.94
N LEU A 15 1.23 -2.35 -25.65
CA LEU A 15 0.31 -1.33 -25.17
C LEU A 15 0.71 0.06 -25.67
N THR A 16 1.99 0.39 -25.66
CA THR A 16 2.52 1.67 -26.19
C THR A 16 2.23 1.78 -27.68
N THR A 17 2.46 0.70 -28.43
CA THR A 17 2.17 0.64 -29.89
C THR A 17 0.67 0.72 -30.20
N ALA A 18 -0.19 0.12 -29.36
CA ALA A 18 -1.63 0.16 -29.56
C ALA A 18 -2.25 1.52 -29.15
N ASN A 19 -1.59 2.24 -28.25
CA ASN A 19 -2.05 3.49 -27.69
C ASN A 19 -0.98 4.57 -27.91
N ASN A 20 -0.72 4.90 -29.18
CA ASN A 20 0.33 5.81 -29.69
C ASN A 20 0.52 7.17 -28.95
N ASN A 21 -0.35 7.51 -27.99
CA ASN A 21 -0.31 8.73 -27.18
C ASN A 21 -0.04 8.45 -25.68
N ILE A 22 0.34 7.22 -25.31
CA ILE A 22 0.62 6.80 -23.94
C ILE A 22 1.88 5.92 -23.93
N THR A 23 2.94 6.45 -23.32
CA THR A 23 4.18 5.71 -23.10
C THR A 23 4.12 4.96 -21.77
N PHE A 24 4.29 3.64 -21.82
CA PHE A 24 4.30 2.79 -20.62
C PHE A 24 5.73 2.36 -20.30
N ILE A 25 6.18 2.65 -19.09
CA ILE A 25 7.53 2.30 -18.60
C ILE A 25 7.64 0.78 -18.40
N ASN A 26 6.63 0.18 -17.77
CA ASN A 26 6.65 -1.23 -17.40
C ASN A 26 5.21 -1.74 -17.18
N SER A 27 5.00 -3.04 -17.28
CA SER A 27 3.73 -3.67 -16.95
C SER A 27 3.94 -4.99 -16.22
N ARG A 28 2.97 -5.41 -15.38
CA ARG A 28 3.04 -6.67 -14.64
C ARG A 28 1.65 -7.26 -14.44
N PHE A 29 1.50 -8.55 -14.72
CA PHE A 29 0.30 -9.29 -14.31
C PHE A 29 0.19 -9.38 -12.78
N LEU A 30 -0.98 -9.06 -12.22
CA LEU A 30 -1.24 -9.19 -10.79
C LEU A 30 -1.32 -10.66 -10.35
N ALA A 31 -1.72 -11.56 -11.25
CA ALA A 31 -1.74 -13.00 -11.02
C ALA A 31 -0.38 -13.63 -11.38
N SER A 32 0.08 -14.58 -10.57
CA SER A 32 1.30 -15.36 -10.85
C SER A 32 1.16 -16.23 -12.09
N PRO A 33 2.26 -16.56 -12.81
CA PRO A 33 2.22 -17.42 -13.99
C PRO A 33 1.53 -18.77 -13.74
N ALA A 34 1.84 -19.43 -12.61
CA ALA A 34 1.20 -20.69 -12.21
C ALA A 34 -0.33 -20.56 -12.03
N ARG A 35 -0.81 -19.43 -11.50
CA ARG A 35 -2.25 -19.18 -11.34
C ARG A 35 -2.93 -18.92 -12.68
N ARG A 36 -2.25 -18.24 -13.61
CA ARG A 36 -2.76 -18.01 -14.97
C ARG A 36 -2.80 -19.31 -15.78
N ALA A 37 -1.79 -20.16 -15.66
CA ALA A 37 -1.76 -21.47 -16.33
C ALA A 37 -2.91 -22.40 -15.87
N LYS A 38 -3.32 -22.31 -14.60
CA LYS A 38 -4.46 -23.06 -14.05
C LYS A 38 -5.82 -22.54 -14.54
N HIS A 39 -5.89 -21.29 -15.00
CA HIS A 39 -7.10 -20.65 -15.49
C HIS A 39 -6.82 -19.97 -16.85
N PRO A 40 -6.61 -20.77 -17.91
CA PRO A 40 -6.23 -20.24 -19.22
C PRO A 40 -7.27 -19.29 -19.80
N ASP A 41 -8.55 -19.53 -19.53
CA ASP A 41 -9.67 -18.68 -19.94
C ASP A 41 -10.06 -17.62 -18.88
N GLY A 42 -9.31 -17.55 -17.79
CA GLY A 42 -9.57 -16.62 -16.69
C GLY A 42 -9.17 -15.18 -17.04
N PHE A 43 -10.01 -14.21 -16.66
CA PHE A 43 -9.65 -12.80 -16.76
C PHE A 43 -8.50 -12.47 -15.82
N GLY A 44 -7.41 -11.93 -16.38
CA GLY A 44 -6.25 -11.44 -15.63
C GLY A 44 -6.21 -9.90 -15.60
N SER A 45 -5.85 -9.33 -14.45
CA SER A 45 -5.57 -7.89 -14.34
C SER A 45 -4.08 -7.62 -14.48
N VAL A 46 -3.76 -6.50 -15.14
CA VAL A 46 -2.39 -6.03 -15.38
C VAL A 46 -2.22 -4.67 -14.73
N LEU A 47 -1.14 -4.52 -13.98
CA LEU A 47 -0.64 -3.23 -13.52
C LEU A 47 0.22 -2.64 -14.63
N VAL A 48 -0.01 -1.38 -15.00
CA VAL A 48 0.80 -0.68 -15.98
C VAL A 48 1.32 0.62 -15.36
N LEU A 49 2.61 0.88 -15.53
CA LEU A 49 3.26 2.12 -15.11
C LEU A 49 3.35 3.05 -16.32
N CYS A 50 2.68 4.20 -16.25
CA CYS A 50 2.79 5.25 -17.26
C CYS A 50 3.98 6.16 -16.94
N GLU A 51 4.68 6.59 -17.98
CA GLU A 51 5.73 7.62 -17.85
C GLU A 51 5.13 9.02 -17.69
N ASP A 52 4.16 9.34 -18.55
CA ASP A 52 3.47 10.62 -18.56
C ASP A 52 2.26 10.61 -17.58
N PRO A 53 2.25 11.46 -16.54
CA PRO A 53 1.12 11.61 -15.63
C PRO A 53 -0.17 12.04 -16.33
N ASP A 54 -0.08 12.85 -17.38
CA ASP A 54 -1.26 13.31 -18.12
C ASP A 54 -1.84 12.16 -18.95
N ALA A 55 -0.99 11.28 -19.48
CA ALA A 55 -1.41 10.06 -20.15
C ALA A 55 -2.13 9.09 -19.20
N LYS A 56 -1.64 8.96 -17.96
CA LYS A 56 -2.36 8.23 -16.89
C LYS A 56 -3.75 8.86 -16.67
N ALA A 57 -3.83 10.18 -16.52
CA ALA A 57 -5.09 10.87 -16.28
C ALA A 57 -6.10 10.64 -17.43
N ARG A 58 -5.66 10.76 -18.69
CA ARG A 58 -6.51 10.49 -19.86
C ARG A 58 -7.01 9.05 -19.92
N ALA A 59 -6.17 8.07 -19.57
CA ALA A 59 -6.57 6.66 -19.53
C ALA A 59 -7.59 6.37 -18.43
N LEU A 60 -7.44 7.04 -17.28
CA LEU A 60 -8.39 6.93 -16.17
C LEU A 60 -9.71 7.63 -16.45
N ASP A 61 -9.69 8.82 -17.05
CA ASP A 61 -10.87 9.58 -17.45
C ASP A 61 -11.74 8.81 -18.45
N ARG A 62 -11.10 8.19 -19.44
CA ARG A 62 -11.78 7.30 -20.40
C ARG A 62 -12.27 5.99 -19.77
N GLY A 63 -11.68 5.58 -18.64
CA GLY A 63 -11.95 4.31 -17.96
C GLY A 63 -11.62 3.06 -18.79
N GLN A 64 -10.95 3.22 -19.93
CA GLN A 64 -10.73 2.19 -20.94
C GLN A 64 -9.39 2.34 -21.65
N LEU A 65 -8.76 1.21 -21.97
CA LEU A 65 -7.52 1.13 -22.74
C LEU A 65 -7.63 0.07 -23.83
N GLY A 66 -7.17 0.41 -25.04
CA GLY A 66 -7.18 -0.51 -26.17
C GLY A 66 -6.02 -1.50 -26.12
N TYR A 67 -6.30 -2.78 -26.36
CA TYR A 67 -5.29 -3.82 -26.54
C TYR A 67 -5.81 -4.93 -27.46
N LYS A 68 -5.08 -5.25 -28.54
CA LYS A 68 -5.45 -6.27 -29.54
C LYS A 68 -6.90 -6.15 -30.03
N ASN A 69 -7.31 -4.95 -30.45
CA ASN A 69 -8.68 -4.62 -30.89
C ASN A 69 -9.77 -4.87 -29.84
N GLN A 70 -9.42 -4.96 -28.56
CA GLN A 70 -10.37 -5.08 -27.46
C GLN A 70 -10.18 -3.91 -26.50
N SER A 71 -11.29 -3.35 -26.02
CA SER A 71 -11.28 -2.38 -24.94
C SER A 71 -11.18 -3.09 -23.60
N ARG A 72 -10.29 -2.64 -22.72
CA ARG A 72 -10.10 -3.15 -21.37
C ARG A 72 -10.41 -2.06 -20.36
N THR A 73 -11.19 -2.39 -19.34
CA THR A 73 -11.47 -1.47 -18.25
C THR A 73 -10.18 -1.12 -17.53
N VAL A 74 -9.99 0.18 -17.32
CA VAL A 74 -8.89 0.73 -16.55
C VAL A 74 -9.47 1.28 -15.27
N ALA A 75 -8.78 1.01 -14.17
CA ALA A 75 -9.03 1.68 -12.91
C ALA A 75 -7.69 2.12 -12.35
N GLU A 76 -7.71 3.14 -11.49
CA GLU A 76 -6.52 3.51 -10.76
C GLU A 76 -6.05 2.31 -9.93
N TYR A 77 -4.79 1.93 -10.10
CA TYR A 77 -4.22 0.89 -9.26
C TYR A 77 -4.11 1.44 -7.85
N ARG A 78 -5.12 1.11 -7.06
CA ARG A 78 -5.02 1.14 -5.62
C ARG A 78 -4.22 -0.10 -5.30
N ALA A 79 -2.94 0.07 -4.99
CA ALA A 79 -2.25 -0.93 -4.19
C ALA A 79 -3.15 -1.07 -2.98
N ALA A 80 -4.00 -2.10 -2.97
CA ALA A 80 -4.88 -2.35 -1.85
C ALA A 80 -3.91 -2.50 -0.70
N LEU A 81 -3.77 -1.44 0.07
CA LEU A 81 -3.14 -1.46 1.36
C LEU A 81 -4.11 -2.34 2.12
N ARG A 82 -3.87 -3.64 2.00
CA ARG A 82 -4.71 -4.66 2.60
C ARG A 82 -4.69 -4.28 4.07
N LEU A 83 -5.85 -4.21 4.70
CA LEU A 83 -5.92 -4.01 6.14
C LEU A 83 -5.05 -5.08 6.80
N GLN A 84 -3.82 -4.70 7.17
CA GLN A 84 -2.83 -5.60 7.74
C GLN A 84 -2.92 -5.43 9.23
N GLN A 85 -3.57 -6.38 9.90
CA GLN A 85 -3.52 -6.46 11.35
C GLN A 85 -2.37 -7.38 11.76
N CYS A 86 -1.49 -6.86 12.60
CA CYS A 86 -0.35 -7.61 13.10
C CYS A 86 -0.81 -8.66 14.12
N GLY A 87 -0.69 -9.95 13.80
CA GLY A 87 -1.02 -11.03 14.74
C GLY A 87 -0.15 -11.09 16.00
N HIS A 88 0.94 -10.32 16.07
CA HIS A 88 1.83 -10.25 17.25
C HIS A 88 1.40 -9.15 18.22
N CYS A 89 1.23 -7.91 17.77
CA CYS A 89 0.89 -6.78 18.64
C CYS A 89 -0.55 -6.26 18.46
N GLN A 90 -1.33 -6.86 17.56
CA GLN A 90 -2.73 -6.52 17.21
C GLN A 90 -2.97 -5.14 16.58
N GLN A 91 -1.93 -4.32 16.41
CA GLN A 91 -1.99 -3.03 15.70
C GLN A 91 -2.07 -3.22 14.18
N PHE A 92 -2.51 -2.17 13.49
CA PHE A 92 -2.66 -2.16 12.04
C PHE A 92 -1.42 -1.58 11.32
N GLY A 93 -1.28 -1.90 10.02
CA GLY A 93 -0.27 -1.31 9.12
C GLY A 93 0.98 -2.15 8.90
N HIS A 94 1.16 -3.26 9.63
CA HIS A 94 2.32 -4.15 9.45
C HIS A 94 1.97 -5.61 9.75
N VAL A 95 2.85 -6.51 9.31
CA VAL A 95 2.73 -7.96 9.51
C VAL A 95 3.60 -8.44 10.66
N ALA A 96 3.18 -9.53 11.31
CA ALA A 96 3.86 -10.08 12.49
C ALA A 96 5.37 -10.35 12.28
N ARG A 97 5.77 -10.80 11.08
CA ARG A 97 7.18 -11.07 10.72
C ARG A 97 8.11 -9.84 10.81
N HIS A 98 7.56 -8.63 10.78
CA HIS A 98 8.32 -7.38 10.88
C HIS A 98 8.05 -6.62 12.18
N CYS A 99 7.27 -7.20 13.08
CA CYS A 99 6.93 -6.58 14.36
C CYS A 99 8.08 -6.75 15.35
N ARG A 100 8.44 -5.67 16.07
CA ARG A 100 9.43 -5.68 17.15
C ARG A 100 8.82 -5.39 18.53
N ARG A 101 7.49 -5.24 18.59
CA ARG A 101 6.77 -4.97 19.85
C ARG A 101 6.59 -6.26 20.65
N SER A 102 6.23 -6.14 21.92
CA SER A 102 5.84 -7.28 22.74
C SER A 102 4.53 -7.93 22.22
N PRO A 103 4.37 -9.25 22.41
CA PRO A 103 3.14 -9.93 22.02
C PRO A 103 1.95 -9.44 22.85
N VAL A 104 0.83 -9.24 22.16
CA VAL A 104 -0.46 -8.85 22.75
C VAL A 104 -1.53 -9.84 22.31
N CYS A 105 -2.31 -10.34 23.27
CA CYS A 105 -3.38 -11.28 23.00
C CYS A 105 -4.54 -10.57 22.29
N ARG A 106 -4.99 -11.17 21.19
CA ARG A 106 -6.15 -10.72 20.40
C ARG A 106 -7.44 -10.66 21.22
N LEU A 107 -7.55 -11.50 22.25
CA LEU A 107 -8.78 -11.72 22.99
C LEU A 107 -8.88 -10.84 24.24
N CYS A 108 -7.80 -10.72 25.03
CA CYS A 108 -7.84 -10.06 26.34
C CYS A 108 -6.89 -8.86 26.48
N ALA A 109 -6.19 -8.47 25.40
CA ALA A 109 -5.14 -7.44 25.41
C ALA A 109 -3.98 -7.71 26.41
N GLY A 110 -3.84 -8.93 26.90
CA GLY A 110 -2.76 -9.34 27.81
C GLY A 110 -1.41 -9.45 27.10
N LYS A 111 -0.31 -9.35 27.87
CA LYS A 111 1.09 -9.45 27.38
C LYS A 111 1.53 -10.89 27.09
N HIS A 112 0.79 -11.58 26.23
CA HIS A 112 1.09 -12.94 25.78
C HIS A 112 0.58 -13.16 24.35
N PRO A 113 1.14 -14.10 23.58
CA PRO A 113 0.60 -14.43 22.26
C PRO A 113 -0.77 -15.12 22.40
N THR A 114 -1.70 -14.86 21.47
CA THR A 114 -3.06 -15.44 21.49
C THR A 114 -3.07 -16.97 21.56
N THR A 115 -2.03 -17.64 21.08
CA THR A 115 -1.86 -19.11 21.19
C THR A 115 -1.73 -19.60 22.63
N ASN A 116 -1.26 -18.76 23.54
CA ASN A 116 -1.05 -19.07 24.96
C ASN A 116 -2.20 -18.52 25.82
N HIS A 117 -3.29 -18.10 25.18
CA HIS A 117 -4.45 -17.60 25.90
C HIS A 117 -5.14 -18.75 26.65
N PRO A 118 -5.47 -18.58 27.94
CA PRO A 118 -6.07 -19.64 28.73
C PRO A 118 -7.36 -20.20 28.09
N PRO A 119 -7.54 -21.53 28.07
CA PRO A 119 -8.79 -22.10 27.59
C PRO A 119 -9.93 -21.67 28.50
N CYS A 120 -11.05 -21.32 27.90
CA CYS A 120 -12.28 -21.05 28.64
C CYS A 120 -13.09 -22.35 28.74
N THR A 121 -13.18 -22.91 29.94
CA THR A 121 -13.94 -24.15 30.20
C THR A 121 -15.41 -24.12 29.73
N PRO A 122 -16.18 -23.02 29.93
CA PRO A 122 -17.56 -22.95 29.42
C PRO A 122 -17.65 -22.71 27.91
N CYS A 123 -16.54 -22.38 27.24
CA CYS A 123 -16.52 -22.07 25.82
C CYS A 123 -16.08 -23.30 25.02
N LYS A 124 -16.93 -23.78 24.12
CA LYS A 124 -16.55 -24.82 23.15
C LYS A 124 -15.87 -24.23 21.90
N ASP A 125 -15.96 -22.92 21.72
CA ASP A 125 -15.42 -22.18 20.58
C ASP A 125 -14.08 -21.51 20.92
N SER A 126 -13.08 -21.72 20.08
CA SER A 126 -11.75 -21.10 20.22
C SER A 126 -11.71 -19.59 19.93
N ASN A 127 -12.83 -19.04 19.45
CA ASN A 127 -13.00 -17.62 19.18
C ASN A 127 -13.72 -16.85 20.29
N PHE A 128 -14.24 -17.55 21.30
CA PHE A 128 -14.89 -16.99 22.49
C PHE A 128 -15.91 -15.89 22.16
N SER A 129 -16.57 -15.99 21.00
CA SER A 129 -17.34 -14.88 20.42
C SER A 129 -18.69 -14.70 21.10
N SER A 130 -19.19 -15.73 21.79
CA SER A 130 -20.49 -15.75 22.47
C SER A 130 -20.37 -15.98 23.98
N CYS A 131 -19.15 -16.05 24.52
CA CYS A 131 -18.99 -16.31 25.94
C CYS A 131 -19.08 -15.04 26.77
N ALA A 132 -20.24 -14.87 27.41
CA ALA A 132 -20.47 -13.81 28.38
C ALA A 132 -19.52 -13.84 29.60
N GLN A 133 -18.93 -15.01 29.90
CA GLN A 133 -17.96 -15.17 30.99
C GLN A 133 -16.52 -14.89 30.57
N HIS A 134 -16.26 -14.70 29.28
CA HIS A 134 -14.95 -14.41 28.78
C HIS A 134 -14.76 -12.90 28.66
N SER A 135 -13.83 -12.33 29.44
CA SER A 135 -13.54 -10.90 29.40
C SER A 135 -12.75 -10.56 28.14
N LEU A 136 -13.46 -10.36 27.04
CA LEU A 136 -12.88 -9.82 25.81
C LEU A 136 -12.44 -8.37 26.04
N LYS A 137 -11.26 -8.04 25.52
CA LYS A 137 -10.71 -6.70 25.56
C LYS A 137 -9.87 -6.45 24.31
N CYS A 138 -10.23 -5.40 23.59
CA CYS A 138 -9.54 -5.01 22.38
C CYS A 138 -8.19 -4.37 22.72
N ALA A 139 -7.12 -4.79 22.04
CA ALA A 139 -5.79 -4.20 22.20
C ALA A 139 -5.68 -2.77 21.65
N ASN A 140 -6.59 -2.35 20.76
CA ASN A 140 -6.53 -1.07 20.06
C ASN A 140 -7.43 0.00 20.72
N CYS A 141 -8.68 -0.34 21.07
CA CYS A 141 -9.64 0.59 21.67
C CYS A 141 -9.97 0.30 23.15
N ALA A 142 -9.46 -0.79 23.72
CA ALA A 142 -9.75 -1.25 25.09
C ALA A 142 -11.21 -1.64 25.40
N GLU A 143 -12.12 -1.57 24.43
CA GLU A 143 -13.52 -1.99 24.57
C GLU A 143 -13.71 -3.51 24.64
N ALA A 144 -14.90 -3.93 25.07
CA ALA A 144 -15.29 -5.31 25.35
C ALA A 144 -15.56 -6.17 24.09
N HIS A 145 -14.56 -6.27 23.21
CA HIS A 145 -14.58 -7.12 22.02
C HIS A 145 -13.16 -7.58 21.65
N LYS A 146 -13.05 -8.53 20.73
CA LYS A 146 -11.75 -9.02 20.21
C LYS A 146 -11.05 -7.94 19.37
N ALA A 147 -9.72 -7.96 19.31
CA ALA A 147 -8.95 -6.95 18.58
C ALA A 147 -9.19 -6.96 17.06
N ASP A 148 -9.61 -8.10 16.50
CA ASP A 148 -9.96 -8.29 15.09
C ASP A 148 -11.47 -8.18 14.83
N ASP A 149 -12.22 -7.51 15.71
CA ASP A 149 -13.63 -7.26 15.45
C ASP A 149 -13.81 -6.33 14.24
N GLU A 150 -14.75 -6.66 13.36
CA GLU A 150 -15.05 -5.87 12.17
C GLU A 150 -15.70 -4.53 12.52
N LEU A 151 -16.37 -4.45 13.67
CA LEU A 151 -17.06 -3.27 14.16
C LEU A 151 -16.20 -2.40 15.09
N CYS A 152 -14.92 -2.76 15.29
CA CYS A 152 -14.00 -1.94 16.08
C CYS A 152 -13.77 -0.58 15.41
N GLU A 153 -14.02 0.51 16.13
CA GLU A 153 -13.83 1.88 15.63
C GLU A 153 -12.43 2.10 15.04
N HIS A 154 -11.38 1.63 15.72
CA HIS A 154 -10.00 1.75 15.21
C HIS A 154 -9.78 0.97 13.91
N ARG A 155 -10.48 -0.16 13.73
CA ARG A 155 -10.42 -0.94 12.48
C ARG A 155 -11.17 -0.24 11.36
N LEU A 156 -12.34 0.31 11.65
CA LEU A 156 -13.13 1.09 10.70
C LEU A 156 -12.34 2.33 10.25
N ALA A 157 -11.78 3.09 11.19
CA ALA A 157 -10.93 4.24 10.91
C ALA A 157 -9.72 3.88 10.03
N TRP A 158 -9.04 2.76 10.32
CA TRP A 158 -7.94 2.29 9.46
C TRP A 158 -8.42 1.93 8.06
N ARG A 159 -9.52 1.18 7.95
CA ARG A 159 -10.11 0.80 6.65
C ARG A 159 -10.54 2.02 5.84
N ASP A 160 -11.08 3.04 6.49
CA ASP A 160 -11.49 4.29 5.83
C ASP A 160 -10.26 5.09 5.38
N ALA A 161 -9.20 5.16 6.21
CA ALA A 161 -7.91 5.74 5.82
C ALA A 161 -7.26 4.99 4.63
N LEU A 162 -7.40 3.65 4.59
CA LEU A 162 -6.97 2.83 3.45
C LEU A 162 -7.78 3.13 2.18
N ALA A 163 -9.09 3.35 2.32
CA ALA A 163 -9.96 3.70 1.20
C ALA A 163 -9.64 5.08 0.62
N ASN A 164 -9.27 6.03 1.49
CA ASN A 164 -8.97 7.43 1.13
C ASN A 164 -7.50 7.68 0.78
N ASN A 165 -6.63 6.66 0.88
CA ASN A 165 -5.18 6.78 0.66
C ASN A 165 -4.45 7.68 1.68
N ASP A 166 -5.02 7.86 2.86
CA ASP A 166 -4.52 8.73 3.95
C ASP A 166 -3.72 7.95 5.01
N VAL A 167 -3.22 6.77 4.66
CA VAL A 167 -2.65 5.80 5.62
C VAL A 167 -1.42 6.35 6.36
N TYR A 168 -0.72 7.30 5.75
CA TYR A 168 0.43 7.98 6.35
C TYR A 168 0.03 8.98 7.48
N ALA A 169 -1.23 9.36 7.59
CA ALA A 169 -1.71 10.24 8.66
C ALA A 169 -1.95 9.52 10.00
N TYR A 170 -2.09 8.18 9.98
CA TYR A 170 -2.43 7.39 11.18
C TYR A 170 -1.30 6.44 11.65
N ALA A 171 -0.26 6.22 10.85
CA ALA A 171 0.83 5.32 11.24
C ALA A 171 1.66 5.91 12.41
N PRO A 172 1.83 5.21 13.55
CA PRO A 172 2.74 5.66 14.60
C PRO A 172 4.20 5.67 14.08
N PRO A 173 5.03 6.66 14.45
CA PRO A 173 6.35 6.90 13.83
C PRO A 173 7.37 5.75 13.89
N SER A 174 7.13 4.72 14.70
CA SER A 174 8.07 3.62 14.97
C SER A 174 8.04 2.47 13.96
N ASP A 175 7.07 2.44 13.04
CA ASP A 175 6.80 1.26 12.18
C ASP A 175 7.24 1.45 10.73
N LEU A 176 7.94 2.55 10.41
CA LEU A 176 8.53 2.71 9.09
C LEU A 176 9.66 1.67 8.91
N PRO A 177 9.66 0.87 7.83
CA PRO A 177 10.83 0.10 7.48
C PRO A 177 11.99 1.09 7.27
N SER A 178 13.05 0.96 8.05
CA SER A 178 14.32 1.64 7.82
C SER A 178 14.86 1.16 6.47
N GLY A 179 14.47 1.86 5.41
CA GLY A 179 14.78 1.55 4.02
C GLY A 179 14.74 2.84 3.20
N SER A 180 15.89 3.49 3.14
CA SER A 180 16.23 4.67 2.35
C SER A 180 15.41 5.94 2.59
N ALA A 181 15.91 6.74 3.52
CA ALA A 181 15.94 8.18 3.34
C ALA A 181 16.54 8.51 1.98
N ASN A 182 15.75 9.15 1.11
CA ASN A 182 16.22 10.17 0.18
C ASN A 182 15.13 11.24 0.05
N SER A 183 14.78 11.81 1.19
CA SER A 183 14.04 13.06 1.29
C SER A 183 14.72 13.92 2.35
N ALA A 184 15.93 14.39 2.04
CA ALA A 184 16.60 15.40 2.84
C ALA A 184 17.23 16.45 1.92
N ARG A 185 16.67 17.66 2.01
CA ARG A 185 17.25 18.99 1.71
C ARG A 185 17.57 19.25 0.23
N ARG A 186 16.99 20.28 -0.39
CA ARG A 186 17.08 21.68 0.03
C ARG A 186 15.76 22.43 -0.16
N GLN A 187 15.16 22.85 0.94
CA GLN A 187 14.47 24.14 0.98
C GLN A 187 15.48 25.09 1.64
N ASP A 188 16.01 26.04 0.88
CA ASP A 188 16.70 27.19 1.44
C ASP A 188 15.71 28.37 1.43
N PRO A 189 15.32 28.92 2.59
CA PRO A 189 14.75 30.23 2.67
C PRO A 189 15.71 31.14 3.45
N ARG A 190 16.35 32.09 2.76
CA ARG A 190 16.61 33.41 3.33
C ARG A 190 16.91 34.43 2.24
N THR A 191 16.10 35.47 2.32
CA THR A 191 15.97 36.67 1.51
C THR A 191 17.22 37.55 1.53
N SER A 192 17.40 38.25 0.40
CA SER A 192 17.73 39.67 0.24
C SER A 192 19.16 40.20 0.49
N HIS A 193 19.62 40.87 -0.58
CA HIS A 193 20.33 42.16 -0.61
C HIS A 193 21.87 42.20 -0.52
N GLN A 194 22.43 43.16 -1.28
CA GLN A 194 23.86 43.54 -1.45
C GLN A 194 24.61 42.63 -2.46
N VAL A 195 25.22 43.06 -3.58
CA VAL A 195 25.80 44.33 -4.08
C VAL A 195 25.81 44.18 -5.62
N ARG A 196 25.04 44.96 -6.40
CA ARG A 196 25.49 46.14 -7.20
C ARG A 196 26.76 45.97 -8.07
N HIS A 197 26.55 46.25 -9.36
CA HIS A 197 27.47 46.90 -10.31
C HIS A 197 28.64 46.13 -10.94
N ASP A 198 28.55 46.07 -12.28
CA ASP A 198 29.57 46.40 -13.29
C ASP A 198 30.99 45.84 -13.15
N MET A 199 31.37 45.03 -14.14
CA MET A 199 32.40 45.37 -15.14
C MET A 199 32.61 44.14 -16.03
N GLN A 200 32.07 44.15 -17.25
CA GLN A 200 32.79 44.59 -18.46
C GLN A 200 33.88 43.62 -18.94
N HIS A 201 33.56 43.06 -20.12
CA HIS A 201 34.45 42.84 -21.25
C HIS A 201 35.49 41.71 -21.22
N LEU A 202 35.78 41.27 -22.46
CA LEU A 202 36.89 40.44 -22.94
C LEU A 202 36.59 38.93 -22.97
N TYR A 203 36.55 38.21 -24.09
CA TYR A 203 36.93 38.45 -25.49
C TYR A 203 36.15 37.49 -26.40
N GLN A 204 35.64 38.01 -27.51
CA GLN A 204 35.44 37.26 -28.76
C GLN A 204 36.81 36.96 -29.37
N THR A 205 37.03 35.72 -29.84
CA THR A 205 37.72 35.27 -31.07
C THR A 205 38.30 33.87 -30.84
N PHE A 206 37.71 32.86 -31.47
CA PHE A 206 38.30 31.99 -32.51
C PHE A 206 37.25 30.96 -32.92
#